data_AF-A0A945C4E8-F1
#
_entry.id   AF-A0A945C4E8-F1
#
_cell.length_a   1.000
_cell.length_b   1.000
_cell.length_c   1.000
_cell.angle_alpha   90.00
_cell.angle_beta   90.00
_cell.angle_gamma   90.00
#
_symmetry.space_group_name_H-M   'P 1'
#
loop_
_entity.id
_entity.type
_entity.pdbx_description
1 polymer ?
#
loop_
_entity_poly.entity_id
_entity_poly.type
_entity_poly.pdbx_seq_one_letter_code
_entity_poly.pdbx_strand_id
1 'polypeptide(L)'
;MLFLSKIRLFIDKYSKQLLWLLIIAYGLFFGYLSLLKLDYFIYNNFDLSIFNQVFYNTLNGNWLEMTINLHTYLADHFTPIIFLLLPIYALKIGPENLLIIQSFSLALAAWPLYLITHKVSRNNLLALSVAIFWLLNPFVHYANIYEFHLLTLAPFFFFWCFYFYQENKFKPFIVLFAIALLIREDVSLFLLGFSILAFLDKKDWRWKYLVPIISLIYFFVALRIIDYFSPDGAYKFLAYYGWLGGSDVLSIAWSFVSHPIKVLLHVFSWQNISSALIVLWPFLFLPLLKSKYLLLSLVSFSATLLTATSFASIIFYTHYSLFILPSIFICFIFSLHSLKFSKHKSFIYLLLATTVIYLAIFLSPIKSLLTYPFDKQGLDYRQEVLEQIGDQATIAASTSFLPDLSSRETVYPVSYSYFGGGQFLIEDFDLPLVDYILIDYKNFFVDMAATNATFFSTERKVMMNSRWGDKLQKYSLIWAKNDILLFQNKEQVAEGLFLTEVLSEQEEQFKDNYNLIFDSYFDNQNNILELKLNSNLLSDKHLIRFYRDDYYFDLPLAYSLFSAESDVIDKTIMVKYYLSSDVKSYQVFTWQAENILGLVGEALSDFKLQSIIDQTSL
;
A
#
# COMPACT_ATOMS: atom_id res chain seq x y z
N MET A 1 39.45 -18.29 -22.22
CA MET A 1 39.28 -17.21 -23.20
C MET A 1 38.26 -17.53 -24.30
N LEU A 2 38.34 -18.70 -24.96
CA LEU A 2 37.40 -19.14 -26.02
C LEU A 2 35.93 -19.26 -25.60
N PHE A 3 35.64 -19.60 -24.34
CA PHE A 3 34.26 -19.71 -23.86
C PHE A 3 33.59 -18.33 -23.69
N LEU A 4 34.28 -17.37 -23.07
CA LEU A 4 33.78 -16.00 -22.90
C LEU A 4 33.59 -15.27 -24.23
N SER A 5 34.46 -15.52 -25.23
CA SER A 5 34.27 -14.96 -26.57
C SER A 5 33.06 -15.56 -27.28
N LYS A 6 32.80 -16.87 -27.13
CA LYS A 6 31.58 -17.52 -27.65
C LYS A 6 30.31 -16.93 -27.01
N ILE A 7 30.29 -16.75 -25.69
CA ILE A 7 29.15 -16.11 -24.99
C ILE A 7 28.92 -14.70 -25.50
N ARG A 8 29.98 -13.91 -25.64
CA ARG A 8 29.87 -12.53 -26.14
C ARG A 8 29.29 -12.50 -27.56
N LEU A 9 29.78 -13.35 -28.46
CA LEU A 9 29.26 -13.45 -29.83
C LEU A 9 27.79 -13.88 -29.86
N PHE A 10 27.40 -14.81 -28.97
CA PHE A 10 26.00 -15.22 -28.81
C PHE A 10 25.12 -14.05 -28.36
N ILE A 11 25.53 -13.30 -27.34
CA ILE A 11 24.80 -12.13 -26.84
C ILE A 11 24.72 -11.04 -27.92
N ASP A 12 25.82 -10.76 -28.62
CA ASP A 12 25.83 -9.77 -29.69
C ASP A 12 24.83 -10.13 -30.79
N LYS A 13 24.69 -11.44 -31.10
CA LYS A 13 23.74 -11.95 -32.10
C LYS A 13 22.27 -11.96 -31.61
N TYR A 14 22.02 -12.35 -30.35
CA TYR A 14 20.67 -12.63 -29.85
C TYR A 14 20.18 -11.67 -28.75
N SER A 15 20.88 -10.56 -28.49
CA SER A 15 20.57 -9.66 -27.37
C SER A 15 19.13 -9.14 -27.34
N LYS A 16 18.50 -8.89 -28.49
CA LYS A 16 17.09 -8.46 -28.55
C LYS A 16 16.14 -9.57 -28.14
N GLN A 17 16.38 -10.80 -28.59
CA GLN A 17 15.58 -11.97 -28.22
C GLN A 17 15.75 -12.28 -26.73
N LEU A 18 16.98 -12.20 -26.22
CA LEU A 18 17.26 -12.36 -24.79
C LEU A 18 16.57 -11.27 -23.95
N LEU A 19 16.57 -10.02 -24.41
CA LEU A 19 15.85 -8.93 -23.76
C LEU A 19 14.36 -9.25 -23.63
N TRP A 20 13.70 -9.63 -24.74
CA TRP A 20 12.28 -9.98 -24.71
C TRP A 20 11.98 -11.19 -23.84
N LEU A 21 12.83 -12.22 -23.87
CA LEU A 21 12.73 -13.36 -22.98
C LEU A 21 12.79 -12.93 -21.50
N LEU A 22 13.70 -12.02 -21.15
CA LEU A 22 13.85 -11.50 -19.78
C LEU A 22 12.65 -10.63 -19.36
N ILE A 23 12.11 -9.81 -20.27
CA ILE A 23 10.91 -9.00 -20.02
C ILE A 23 9.72 -9.92 -19.73
N ILE A 24 9.51 -10.96 -20.56
CA ILE A 24 8.42 -11.92 -20.37
C ILE A 24 8.63 -12.72 -19.08
N ALA A 25 9.86 -13.19 -18.83
CA ALA A 25 10.17 -13.95 -17.61
C ALA A 25 9.94 -13.12 -16.34
N TYR A 26 10.37 -11.85 -16.32
CA TYR A 26 10.09 -10.94 -15.20
C TYR A 26 8.58 -10.72 -15.03
N GLY A 27 7.88 -10.38 -16.11
CA GLY A 27 6.44 -10.08 -16.06
C GLY A 27 5.62 -11.27 -15.56
N LEU A 28 5.93 -12.48 -16.02
CA LEU A 28 5.29 -13.70 -15.55
C LEU A 28 5.68 -14.04 -14.10
N PHE A 29 6.96 -13.93 -13.74
CA PHE A 29 7.43 -14.29 -12.40
C PHE A 29 6.85 -13.36 -11.33
N PHE A 30 6.95 -12.04 -11.52
CA PHE A 30 6.40 -11.11 -10.54
C PHE A 30 4.89 -10.95 -10.64
N GLY A 31 4.30 -11.15 -11.83
CA GLY A 31 2.86 -11.30 -11.96
C GLY A 31 2.37 -12.45 -11.09
N TYR A 32 2.97 -13.63 -11.22
CA TYR A 32 2.69 -14.79 -10.37
C TYR A 32 2.90 -14.50 -8.88
N LEU A 33 4.01 -13.87 -8.47
CA LEU A 33 4.22 -13.52 -7.06
C LEU A 33 3.18 -12.54 -6.51
N SER A 34 2.74 -11.58 -7.33
CA SER A 34 1.71 -10.62 -6.93
C SER A 34 0.35 -11.29 -6.79
N LEU A 35 0.01 -12.20 -7.71
CA LEU A 35 -1.20 -13.03 -7.61
C LEU A 35 -1.15 -13.96 -6.40
N LEU A 36 0.01 -14.58 -6.13
CA LEU A 36 0.20 -15.39 -4.93
C LEU A 36 -0.07 -14.55 -3.67
N LYS A 37 0.45 -13.32 -3.61
CA LYS A 37 0.23 -12.42 -2.48
C LYS A 37 -1.25 -12.05 -2.31
N LEU A 38 -1.97 -11.89 -3.41
CA LEU A 38 -3.43 -11.68 -3.42
C LEU A 38 -4.19 -12.92 -2.93
N ASP A 39 -3.92 -14.09 -3.52
CA ASP A 39 -4.59 -15.35 -3.20
C ASP A 39 -4.44 -15.70 -1.70
N TYR A 40 -3.34 -15.27 -1.06
CA TYR A 40 -3.09 -15.46 0.38
C TYR A 40 -3.53 -14.30 1.28
N PHE A 41 -4.30 -13.32 0.77
CA PHE A 41 -4.86 -12.20 1.54
C PHE A 41 -3.80 -11.34 2.26
N ILE A 42 -2.63 -11.17 1.64
CA ILE A 42 -1.49 -10.48 2.24
C ILE A 42 -1.53 -8.96 1.93
N TYR A 43 -2.27 -8.53 0.90
CA TYR A 43 -2.47 -7.11 0.61
C TYR A 43 -3.41 -6.47 1.64
N ASN A 44 -2.95 -5.43 2.34
CA ASN A 44 -3.63 -4.84 3.49
C ASN A 44 -3.43 -3.31 3.64
N ASN A 45 -3.06 -2.58 2.58
CA ASN A 45 -2.76 -1.14 2.60
C ASN A 45 -3.72 -0.29 1.73
N PHE A 46 -4.95 -0.74 1.49
CA PHE A 46 -6.04 -0.08 0.75
C PHE A 46 -5.83 0.19 -0.75
N ASP A 47 -4.63 0.53 -1.21
CA ASP A 47 -4.36 1.04 -2.56
C ASP A 47 -4.86 0.09 -3.66
N LEU A 48 -4.58 -1.22 -3.54
CA LEU A 48 -5.06 -2.20 -4.53
C LEU A 48 -6.59 -2.20 -4.64
N SER A 49 -7.26 -2.17 -3.50
CA SER A 49 -8.72 -2.17 -3.40
C SER A 49 -9.32 -0.87 -3.93
N ILE A 50 -8.71 0.28 -3.61
CA ILE A 50 -9.09 1.60 -4.14
C ILE A 50 -9.05 1.58 -5.66
N PHE A 51 -7.91 1.21 -6.25
CA PHE A 51 -7.79 1.21 -7.71
C PHE A 51 -8.75 0.21 -8.34
N ASN A 52 -8.87 -1.00 -7.80
CA ASN A 52 -9.80 -1.98 -8.38
C ASN A 52 -11.25 -1.49 -8.33
N GLN A 53 -11.70 -0.91 -7.21
CA GLN A 53 -13.04 -0.35 -7.10
C GLN A 53 -13.26 0.83 -8.07
N VAL A 54 -12.28 1.74 -8.19
CA VAL A 54 -12.33 2.87 -9.13
C VAL A 54 -12.47 2.39 -10.57
N PHE A 55 -11.70 1.37 -10.98
CA PHE A 55 -11.79 0.78 -12.31
C PHE A 55 -13.14 0.08 -12.53
N TYR A 56 -13.60 -0.71 -11.55
CA TYR A 56 -14.89 -1.40 -11.58
C TYR A 56 -16.06 -0.41 -11.72
N ASN A 57 -16.12 0.61 -10.87
CA ASN A 57 -17.18 1.62 -10.88
C ASN A 57 -17.18 2.44 -12.16
N THR A 58 -15.99 2.85 -12.63
CA THR A 58 -15.89 3.61 -13.88
C THR A 58 -16.36 2.78 -15.08
N LEU A 59 -16.05 1.48 -15.12
CA LEU A 59 -16.54 0.57 -16.16
C LEU A 59 -18.07 0.41 -16.13
N ASN A 60 -18.67 0.48 -14.94
CA ASN A 60 -20.12 0.34 -14.73
C ASN A 60 -20.90 1.68 -14.78
N GLY A 61 -20.25 2.80 -15.09
CA GLY A 61 -20.89 4.10 -15.28
C GLY A 61 -20.78 5.07 -14.09
N ASN A 62 -20.27 4.63 -12.95
CA ASN A 62 -19.98 5.45 -11.78
C ASN A 62 -18.53 5.96 -11.86
N TRP A 63 -18.29 7.03 -12.62
CA TRP A 63 -16.94 7.45 -13.01
C TRP A 63 -16.09 7.87 -11.81
N LEU A 64 -14.98 7.14 -11.61
CA LEU A 64 -13.98 7.38 -10.58
C LEU A 64 -14.52 7.33 -9.14
N GLU A 65 -15.72 6.79 -8.92
CA GLU A 65 -16.32 6.66 -7.60
C GLU A 65 -15.70 5.51 -6.79
N MET A 66 -15.57 5.71 -5.48
CA MET A 66 -15.13 4.69 -4.53
C MET A 66 -15.73 4.93 -3.15
N THR A 67 -16.05 3.85 -2.45
CA THR A 67 -16.53 3.89 -1.06
C THR A 67 -15.42 3.59 -0.06
N ILE A 68 -14.28 3.05 -0.52
CA ILE A 68 -13.15 2.73 0.35
C ILE A 68 -12.56 3.97 1.02
N ASN A 69 -12.43 5.07 0.27
CA ASN A 69 -11.96 6.36 0.79
C ASN A 69 -13.10 7.37 1.01
N LEU A 70 -14.35 6.99 0.74
CA LEU A 70 -15.56 7.79 0.97
C LEU A 70 -15.71 9.06 0.10
N HIS A 71 -14.99 9.14 -1.01
CA HIS A 71 -15.09 10.23 -1.99
C HIS A 71 -14.63 9.75 -3.37
N THR A 72 -14.89 10.52 -4.42
CA THR A 72 -14.37 10.22 -5.78
C THR A 72 -12.84 10.25 -5.81
N TYR A 73 -12.21 9.37 -6.58
CA TYR A 73 -10.75 9.32 -6.72
C TYR A 73 -10.14 10.63 -7.25
N LEU A 74 -10.94 11.48 -7.90
CA LEU A 74 -10.51 12.83 -8.29
C LEU A 74 -10.15 13.73 -7.11
N ALA A 75 -10.69 13.48 -5.92
CA ALA A 75 -10.32 14.16 -4.68
C ALA A 75 -8.92 13.76 -4.18
N ASP A 76 -8.40 12.62 -4.64
CA ASP A 76 -7.07 12.12 -4.28
C ASP A 76 -6.04 12.50 -5.32
N HIS A 77 -6.29 12.13 -6.57
CA HIS A 77 -5.35 12.28 -7.67
C HIS A 77 -6.05 12.52 -9.00
N PHE A 78 -5.40 13.30 -9.87
CA PHE A 78 -5.84 13.48 -11.24
C PHE A 78 -5.09 12.50 -12.16
N THR A 79 -5.75 11.39 -12.50
CA THR A 79 -5.15 10.23 -13.18
C THR A 79 -5.90 9.79 -14.46
N PRO A 80 -5.99 10.64 -15.50
CA PRO A 80 -6.73 10.30 -16.73
C PRO A 80 -6.30 9.02 -17.45
N ILE A 81 -5.12 8.47 -17.14
CA ILE A 81 -4.63 7.19 -17.70
C ILE A 81 -5.59 6.03 -17.43
N ILE A 82 -6.40 6.10 -16.36
CA ILE A 82 -7.41 5.09 -16.03
C ILE A 82 -8.29 4.81 -17.25
N PHE A 83 -8.76 5.85 -17.96
CA PHE A 83 -9.61 5.69 -19.14
C PHE A 83 -8.92 4.98 -20.31
N LEU A 84 -7.59 5.07 -20.44
CA LEU A 84 -6.83 4.33 -21.44
C LEU A 84 -6.62 2.86 -21.04
N LEU A 85 -6.62 2.57 -19.74
CA LEU A 85 -6.47 1.23 -19.19
C LEU A 85 -7.80 0.47 -19.06
N LEU A 86 -8.94 1.17 -19.00
CA LEU A 86 -10.28 0.58 -18.90
C LEU A 86 -10.55 -0.54 -19.91
N PRO A 87 -10.24 -0.40 -21.22
CA PRO A 87 -10.48 -1.49 -22.17
C PRO A 87 -9.65 -2.75 -21.87
N ILE A 88 -8.47 -2.59 -21.27
CA ILE A 88 -7.61 -3.71 -20.85
C ILE A 88 -8.16 -4.33 -19.57
N TYR A 89 -8.59 -3.50 -18.62
CA TYR A 89 -9.24 -3.95 -17.39
C TYR A 89 -10.51 -4.77 -17.70
N ALA A 90 -11.32 -4.35 -18.67
CA ALA A 90 -12.53 -5.03 -19.09
C ALA A 90 -12.31 -6.45 -19.67
N LEU A 91 -11.08 -6.82 -20.07
CA LEU A 91 -10.77 -8.18 -20.52
C LEU A 91 -10.86 -9.22 -19.40
N LYS A 92 -10.52 -8.81 -18.17
CA LYS A 92 -10.69 -9.57 -16.94
C LYS A 92 -10.87 -8.57 -15.80
N ILE A 93 -12.11 -8.39 -15.37
CA ILE A 93 -12.47 -7.52 -14.25
C ILE A 93 -11.92 -8.15 -12.97
N GLY A 94 -11.16 -7.37 -12.20
CA GLY A 94 -10.59 -7.82 -10.93
C GLY A 94 -9.19 -7.25 -10.65
N PRO A 95 -8.76 -7.30 -9.37
CA PRO A 95 -7.47 -6.76 -8.93
C PRO A 95 -6.28 -7.48 -9.60
N GLU A 96 -6.43 -8.75 -10.00
CA GLU A 96 -5.39 -9.56 -10.64
C GLU A 96 -4.87 -8.91 -11.92
N ASN A 97 -5.79 -8.35 -12.72
CA ASN A 97 -5.44 -7.75 -13.99
C ASN A 97 -4.57 -6.50 -13.80
N LEU A 98 -4.88 -5.69 -12.78
CA LEU A 98 -4.09 -4.51 -12.42
C LEU A 98 -2.68 -4.91 -11.99
N LEU A 99 -2.54 -5.93 -11.14
CA LEU A 99 -1.23 -6.46 -10.72
C LEU A 99 -0.38 -6.97 -11.90
N ILE A 100 -1.01 -7.66 -12.86
CA ILE A 100 -0.34 -8.12 -14.09
C ILE A 100 0.12 -6.93 -14.94
N ILE A 101 -0.75 -5.93 -15.15
CA ILE A 101 -0.41 -4.71 -15.92
C ILE A 101 0.80 -4.01 -15.30
N GLN A 102 0.81 -3.86 -13.97
CA GLN A 102 1.94 -3.26 -13.23
C GLN A 102 3.24 -4.04 -13.45
N SER A 103 3.22 -5.37 -13.30
CA SER A 103 4.39 -6.23 -13.50
C SER A 103 4.97 -6.12 -14.92
N PHE A 104 4.12 -6.18 -15.95
CA PHE A 104 4.57 -6.06 -17.34
C PHE A 104 5.03 -4.64 -17.69
N SER A 105 4.45 -3.61 -17.08
CA SER A 105 4.86 -2.21 -17.32
C SER A 105 6.27 -1.94 -16.80
N LEU A 106 6.59 -2.41 -15.59
CA LEU A 106 7.93 -2.35 -15.04
C LEU A 106 8.92 -3.19 -15.84
N ALA A 107 8.50 -4.36 -16.33
CA ALA A 107 9.31 -5.19 -17.22
C ALA A 107 9.64 -4.47 -18.54
N LEU A 108 8.62 -3.88 -19.18
CA LEU A 108 8.72 -3.19 -20.45
C LEU A 108 9.63 -1.96 -20.39
N ALA A 109 9.78 -1.33 -19.22
CA ALA A 109 10.72 -0.22 -19.03
C ALA A 109 12.18 -0.62 -19.34
N ALA A 110 12.54 -1.91 -19.23
CA ALA A 110 13.85 -2.41 -19.63
C ALA A 110 14.14 -2.25 -21.13
N TRP A 111 13.10 -2.17 -21.97
CA TRP A 111 13.26 -2.05 -23.42
C TRP A 111 13.86 -0.72 -23.89
N PRO A 112 13.24 0.45 -23.62
CA PRO A 112 13.87 1.73 -23.95
C PRO A 112 15.22 1.88 -23.24
N LEU A 113 15.39 1.34 -22.03
CA LEU A 113 16.65 1.36 -21.30
C LEU A 113 17.78 0.61 -22.03
N TYR A 114 17.49 -0.58 -22.57
CA TYR A 114 18.40 -1.32 -23.44
C TYR A 114 18.77 -0.49 -24.68
N LEU A 115 17.79 0.14 -25.34
CA LEU A 115 18.03 0.94 -26.53
C LEU A 115 18.90 2.18 -26.26
N ILE A 116 18.64 2.90 -25.16
CA ILE A 116 19.46 4.02 -24.69
C ILE A 116 20.90 3.55 -24.47
N THR A 117 21.07 2.45 -23.72
CA THR A 117 22.39 1.94 -23.38
C THR A 117 23.17 1.48 -24.61
N HIS A 118 22.53 0.76 -25.52
CA HIS A 118 23.16 0.36 -26.78
C HIS A 118 23.57 1.59 -27.59
N LYS A 119 22.71 2.61 -27.68
CA LYS A 119 23.00 3.81 -28.45
C LYS A 119 24.20 4.57 -27.90
N VAL A 120 24.29 4.72 -26.57
CA VAL A 120 25.41 5.38 -25.89
C VAL A 120 26.70 4.58 -26.02
N SER A 121 26.64 3.25 -25.81
CA SER A 121 27.84 2.42 -25.67
C SER A 121 28.29 1.66 -26.92
N ARG A 122 27.40 1.50 -27.90
CA ARG A 122 27.54 0.58 -29.04
C ARG A 122 27.89 -0.85 -28.63
N ASN A 123 27.40 -1.28 -27.47
CA ASN A 123 27.71 -2.58 -26.87
C ASN A 123 26.43 -3.28 -26.41
N ASN A 124 26.08 -4.38 -27.09
CA ASN A 124 24.88 -5.17 -26.79
C ASN A 124 24.95 -5.88 -25.44
N LEU A 125 26.15 -6.35 -25.05
CA LEU A 125 26.36 -6.93 -23.73
C LEU A 125 26.09 -5.89 -22.64
N LEU A 126 26.65 -4.68 -22.75
CA LEU A 126 26.41 -3.63 -21.76
C LEU A 126 24.92 -3.24 -21.71
N ALA A 127 24.28 -3.12 -22.88
CA ALA A 127 22.87 -2.82 -22.98
C ALA A 127 22.00 -3.88 -22.29
N LEU A 128 22.28 -5.16 -22.54
CA LEU A 128 21.59 -6.26 -21.90
C LEU A 128 21.87 -6.30 -20.39
N SER A 129 23.10 -6.05 -19.96
CA SER A 129 23.46 -6.01 -18.53
C SER A 129 22.74 -4.89 -17.77
N VAL A 130 22.56 -3.70 -18.37
CA VAL A 130 21.81 -2.61 -17.74
C VAL A 130 20.31 -2.96 -17.67
N ALA A 131 19.75 -3.56 -18.71
CA ALA A 131 18.37 -4.05 -18.70
C ALA A 131 18.15 -5.13 -17.62
N ILE A 132 19.07 -6.10 -17.50
CA ILE A 132 19.06 -7.09 -16.42
C ILE A 132 19.14 -6.40 -15.06
N PHE A 133 19.99 -5.38 -14.91
CA PHE A 133 20.11 -4.69 -13.64
C PHE A 133 18.82 -3.94 -13.26
N TRP A 134 18.09 -3.35 -14.21
CA TRP A 134 16.74 -2.82 -13.94
C TRP A 134 15.80 -3.91 -13.45
N LEU A 135 15.74 -5.05 -14.15
CA LEU A 135 14.87 -6.18 -13.81
C LEU A 135 15.27 -6.93 -12.53
N LEU A 136 16.48 -6.72 -12.00
CA LEU A 136 16.96 -7.29 -10.74
C LEU A 136 17.08 -6.26 -9.62
N ASN A 137 16.69 -5.00 -9.87
CA ASN A 137 16.85 -3.94 -8.89
C ASN A 137 15.84 -4.11 -7.75
N PRO A 138 16.26 -4.16 -6.47
CA PRO A 138 15.36 -4.41 -5.35
C PRO A 138 14.27 -3.34 -5.22
N PHE A 139 14.54 -2.08 -5.57
CA PHE A 139 13.51 -1.03 -5.54
C PHE A 139 12.42 -1.24 -6.60
N VAL A 140 12.79 -1.79 -7.77
CA VAL A 140 11.80 -2.18 -8.79
C VAL A 140 10.98 -3.38 -8.30
N HIS A 141 11.60 -4.32 -7.59
CA HIS A 141 10.89 -5.45 -7.01
C HIS A 141 9.89 -5.01 -5.93
N TYR A 142 10.31 -4.16 -4.99
CA TYR A 142 9.42 -3.60 -3.97
C TYR A 142 8.27 -2.81 -4.59
N ALA A 143 8.55 -1.93 -5.55
CA ALA A 143 7.50 -1.20 -6.26
C ALA A 143 6.48 -2.13 -6.94
N ASN A 144 6.90 -3.31 -7.39
CA ASN A 144 6.03 -4.27 -8.06
C ASN A 144 5.14 -5.08 -7.09
N ILE A 145 5.70 -5.53 -5.96
CA ILE A 145 5.01 -6.40 -4.99
C ILE A 145 4.34 -5.65 -3.84
N TYR A 146 4.47 -4.33 -3.76
CA TYR A 146 3.87 -3.51 -2.69
C TYR A 146 2.34 -3.58 -2.71
N GLU A 147 1.71 -2.81 -3.60
CA GLU A 147 0.29 -2.84 -4.03
C GLU A 147 0.21 -2.19 -5.42
N PHE A 148 -0.94 -2.27 -6.10
CA PHE A 148 -1.06 -1.65 -7.43
C PHE A 148 -0.99 -0.12 -7.34
N HIS A 149 -0.15 0.48 -8.20
CA HIS A 149 0.00 1.92 -8.32
C HIS A 149 0.23 2.31 -9.78
N LEU A 150 -0.52 3.31 -10.26
CA LEU A 150 -0.34 3.85 -11.61
C LEU A 150 1.08 4.40 -11.86
N LEU A 151 1.78 4.84 -10.81
CA LEU A 151 3.15 5.34 -10.94
C LEU A 151 4.12 4.31 -11.53
N THR A 152 3.83 3.01 -11.41
CA THR A 152 4.66 1.94 -12.01
C THR A 152 4.74 1.99 -13.54
N LEU A 153 3.83 2.72 -14.19
CA LEU A 153 3.85 3.00 -15.63
C LEU A 153 4.90 4.06 -16.01
N ALA A 154 5.22 4.98 -15.09
CA ALA A 154 6.04 6.17 -15.38
C ALA A 154 7.45 5.85 -15.91
N PRO A 155 8.20 4.86 -15.40
CA PRO A 155 9.53 4.55 -15.90
C PRO A 155 9.58 4.21 -17.39
N PHE A 156 8.58 3.47 -17.91
CA PHE A 156 8.51 3.10 -19.33
C PHE A 156 8.46 4.35 -20.22
N PHE A 157 7.53 5.27 -19.94
CA PHE A 157 7.39 6.50 -20.71
C PHE A 157 8.58 7.43 -20.50
N PHE A 158 9.08 7.55 -19.27
CA PHE A 158 10.22 8.40 -18.97
C PHE A 158 11.47 7.97 -19.75
N PHE A 159 11.77 6.68 -19.82
CA PHE A 159 12.90 6.20 -20.61
C PHE A 159 12.69 6.43 -22.11
N TRP A 160 11.49 6.23 -22.64
CA TRP A 160 11.24 6.59 -24.04
C TRP A 160 11.36 8.09 -24.31
N CYS A 161 10.86 8.93 -23.42
CA CYS A 161 11.07 10.38 -23.45
C CYS A 161 12.57 10.70 -23.51
N PHE A 162 13.37 10.08 -22.65
CA PHE A 162 14.82 10.27 -22.70
C PHE A 162 15.47 9.75 -23.98
N TYR A 163 15.03 8.61 -24.50
CA TYR A 163 15.50 8.08 -25.79
C TYR A 163 15.26 9.08 -26.94
N PHE A 164 14.06 9.65 -27.05
CA PHE A 164 13.74 10.64 -28.09
C PHE A 164 14.36 12.02 -27.84
N TYR A 165 14.54 12.40 -26.57
CA TYR A 165 15.31 13.58 -26.17
C TYR A 165 16.76 13.48 -26.68
N GLN A 166 17.40 12.33 -26.52
CA GLN A 166 18.74 12.09 -27.06
C GLN A 166 18.78 12.07 -28.60
N GLU A 167 17.74 11.56 -29.25
CA GLU A 167 17.59 11.61 -30.72
C GLU A 167 17.26 13.00 -31.26
N ASN A 168 17.00 13.98 -30.38
CA ASN A 168 16.50 15.29 -30.75
C ASN A 168 15.19 15.24 -31.55
N LYS A 169 14.36 14.22 -31.30
CA LYS A 169 13.08 13.99 -31.98
C LYS A 169 11.93 14.48 -31.09
N PHE A 170 11.59 15.77 -31.21
CA PHE A 170 10.60 16.40 -30.34
C PHE A 170 9.18 15.83 -30.50
N LYS A 171 8.75 15.46 -31.71
CA LYS A 171 7.39 14.94 -31.96
C LYS A 171 7.08 13.64 -31.18
N PRO A 172 7.86 12.54 -31.32
CA PRO A 172 7.59 11.34 -30.52
C PRO A 172 7.84 11.56 -29.02
N PHE A 173 8.78 12.44 -28.65
CA PHE A 173 8.96 12.85 -27.26
C PHE A 173 7.67 13.46 -26.68
N ILE A 174 7.08 14.47 -27.36
CA ILE A 174 5.93 15.19 -26.80
C ILE A 174 4.67 14.31 -26.73
N VAL A 175 4.53 13.34 -27.64
CA VAL A 175 3.43 12.35 -27.58
C VAL A 175 3.56 11.47 -26.34
N LEU A 176 4.73 10.89 -26.08
CA LEU A 176 4.94 10.02 -24.91
C LEU A 176 4.97 10.82 -23.61
N PHE A 177 5.46 12.06 -23.65
CA PHE A 177 5.37 13.02 -22.56
C PHE A 177 3.90 13.30 -22.21
N ALA A 178 3.05 13.57 -23.21
CA ALA A 178 1.63 13.81 -22.98
C ALA A 178 0.91 12.59 -22.40
N ILE A 179 1.21 11.37 -22.88
CA ILE A 179 0.66 10.13 -22.31
C ILE A 179 1.15 9.95 -20.86
N ALA A 180 2.42 10.23 -20.58
CA ALA A 180 2.98 10.14 -19.24
C ALA A 180 2.33 11.12 -18.25
N LEU A 181 1.92 12.32 -18.70
CA LEU A 181 1.18 13.26 -17.86
C LEU A 181 -0.15 12.68 -17.38
N LEU A 182 -0.82 11.85 -18.20
CA LEU A 182 -2.09 11.24 -17.83
C LEU A 182 -1.96 10.28 -16.63
N ILE A 183 -0.74 9.83 -16.30
CA ILE A 183 -0.52 8.86 -15.23
C ILE A 183 -0.98 9.40 -13.89
N ARG A 184 -0.50 10.60 -13.53
CA ARG A 184 -0.79 11.30 -12.26
C ARG A 184 -0.27 12.74 -12.33
N GLU A 185 -0.87 13.66 -11.57
CA GLU A 185 -0.52 15.08 -11.56
C GLU A 185 0.95 15.36 -11.24
N ASP A 186 1.53 14.66 -10.28
CA ASP A 186 2.92 14.86 -9.83
C ASP A 186 3.97 14.30 -10.81
N VAL A 187 3.58 13.44 -11.75
CA VAL A 187 4.45 12.99 -12.86
C VAL A 187 4.85 14.17 -13.75
N SER A 188 4.03 15.23 -13.81
CA SER A 188 4.38 16.46 -14.51
C SER A 188 5.65 17.13 -13.97
N LEU A 189 5.86 17.09 -12.65
CA LEU A 189 7.06 17.60 -11.98
C LEU A 189 8.27 16.72 -12.28
N PHE A 190 8.07 15.40 -12.36
CA PHE A 190 9.10 14.47 -12.78
C PHE A 190 9.56 14.74 -14.22
N LEU A 191 8.64 14.96 -15.15
CA LEU A 191 8.98 15.26 -16.54
C LEU A 191 9.53 16.68 -16.75
N LEU A 192 9.30 17.60 -15.81
CA LEU A 192 9.87 18.96 -15.86
C LEU A 192 11.41 18.93 -15.91
N GLY A 193 12.05 17.92 -15.32
CA GLY A 193 13.50 17.74 -15.34
C GLY A 193 14.11 17.68 -16.75
N PHE A 194 13.35 17.26 -17.78
CA PHE A 194 13.80 17.31 -19.17
C PHE A 194 14.08 18.74 -19.63
N SER A 195 13.31 19.73 -19.16
CA SER A 195 13.53 21.13 -19.48
C SER A 195 14.81 21.66 -18.84
N ILE A 196 15.05 21.33 -17.56
CA ILE A 196 16.27 21.70 -16.83
C ILE A 196 17.50 21.17 -17.60
N LEU A 197 17.45 19.91 -18.02
CA LEU A 197 18.52 19.33 -18.83
C LEU A 197 18.63 19.98 -20.22
N ALA A 198 17.52 20.37 -20.84
CA ALA A 198 17.48 21.01 -22.16
C ALA A 198 18.21 22.37 -22.19
N PHE A 199 18.17 23.13 -21.09
CA PHE A 199 18.96 24.35 -20.95
C PHE A 199 20.46 24.06 -20.98
N LEU A 200 20.90 23.05 -20.22
CA LEU A 200 22.31 22.66 -20.14
C LEU A 200 22.83 22.05 -21.43
N ASP A 201 22.04 21.19 -22.08
CA ASP A 201 22.39 20.57 -23.36
C ASP A 201 22.14 21.51 -24.55
N LYS A 202 21.78 22.78 -24.31
CA LYS A 202 21.53 23.84 -25.31
C LYS A 202 20.56 23.42 -26.41
N LYS A 203 19.49 22.70 -26.06
CA LYS A 203 18.42 22.29 -26.98
C LYS A 203 17.66 23.49 -27.56
N ASP A 204 16.85 23.24 -28.58
CA ASP A 204 15.97 24.27 -29.15
C ASP A 204 14.90 24.76 -28.15
N TRP A 205 14.21 25.84 -28.51
CA TRP A 205 13.22 26.50 -27.64
C TRP A 205 12.06 25.60 -27.22
N ARG A 206 11.71 24.57 -28.02
CA ARG A 206 10.57 23.69 -27.73
C ARG A 206 10.84 22.88 -26.46
N TRP A 207 12.05 22.36 -26.31
CA TRP A 207 12.46 21.61 -25.12
C TRP A 207 12.57 22.49 -23.87
N LYS A 208 13.06 23.72 -24.05
CA LYS A 208 13.32 24.67 -22.96
C LYS A 208 12.06 25.33 -22.40
N TYR A 209 11.07 25.60 -23.26
CA TYR A 209 9.92 26.41 -22.89
C TYR A 209 8.59 25.66 -22.99
N LEU A 210 8.34 24.83 -24.02
CA LEU A 210 7.06 24.11 -24.09
C LEU A 210 6.93 23.05 -23.00
N VAL A 211 7.99 22.29 -22.73
CA VAL A 211 8.01 21.25 -21.68
C VAL A 211 7.62 21.81 -20.30
N PRO A 212 8.30 22.82 -19.75
CA PRO A 212 7.94 23.34 -18.43
C PRO A 212 6.59 24.05 -18.45
N ILE A 213 6.21 24.75 -19.53
CA ILE A 213 4.88 25.38 -19.63
C ILE A 213 3.78 24.32 -19.54
N ILE A 214 3.87 23.24 -20.32
CA ILE A 214 2.86 22.18 -20.30
C ILE A 214 2.86 21.46 -18.94
N SER A 215 4.03 21.11 -18.39
CA SER A 215 4.13 20.47 -17.07
C SER A 215 3.49 21.33 -15.97
N LEU A 216 3.82 22.62 -15.91
CA LEU A 216 3.33 23.52 -14.86
C LEU A 216 1.84 23.81 -15.02
N ILE A 217 1.37 24.08 -16.25
CA ILE A 217 -0.06 24.26 -16.50
C ILE A 217 -0.83 22.99 -16.09
N TYR A 218 -0.35 21.82 -16.51
CA TYR A 218 -0.98 20.56 -16.15
C TYR A 218 -1.02 20.36 -14.63
N PHE A 219 0.10 20.56 -13.94
CA PHE A 219 0.18 20.42 -12.49
C PHE A 219 -0.84 21.31 -11.77
N PHE A 220 -0.85 22.61 -12.08
CA PHE A 220 -1.75 23.54 -11.39
C PHE A 220 -3.22 23.33 -11.78
N VAL A 221 -3.52 22.98 -13.03
CA VAL A 221 -4.90 22.63 -13.44
C VAL A 221 -5.36 21.37 -12.72
N ALA A 222 -4.51 20.35 -12.63
CA ALA A 222 -4.81 19.11 -11.92
C ALA A 222 -5.05 19.37 -10.42
N LEU A 223 -4.21 20.16 -9.76
CA LEU A 223 -4.44 20.56 -8.37
C LEU A 223 -5.79 21.27 -8.19
N ARG A 224 -6.16 22.18 -9.10
CA ARG A 224 -7.47 22.85 -9.04
C ARG A 224 -8.65 21.90 -9.23
N ILE A 225 -8.50 20.89 -10.08
CA ILE A 225 -9.51 19.84 -10.24
C ILE A 225 -9.61 19.05 -8.95
N ILE A 226 -8.48 18.63 -8.37
CA ILE A 226 -8.46 17.88 -7.12
C ILE A 226 -9.07 18.69 -5.98
N ASP A 227 -8.68 19.95 -5.82
CA ASP A 227 -9.25 20.88 -4.83
C ASP A 227 -10.79 20.99 -4.97
N TYR A 228 -11.32 21.00 -6.19
CA TYR A 228 -12.76 21.09 -6.44
C TYR A 228 -13.53 19.85 -5.99
N PHE A 229 -12.95 18.65 -6.15
CA PHE A 229 -13.56 17.40 -5.73
C PHE A 229 -13.22 17.00 -4.29
N SER A 230 -12.18 17.60 -3.71
CA SER A 230 -11.77 17.39 -2.32
C SER A 230 -12.86 17.87 -1.36
N PRO A 231 -13.29 17.05 -0.38
CA PRO A 231 -14.21 17.49 0.67
C PRO A 231 -13.74 18.75 1.40
N ASP A 232 -12.42 18.94 1.50
CA ASP A 232 -11.78 20.02 2.24
C ASP A 232 -11.54 21.27 1.39
N GLY A 233 -11.86 21.22 0.10
CA GLY A 233 -11.55 22.28 -0.86
C GLY A 233 -10.04 22.47 -1.10
N ALA A 234 -9.21 21.48 -0.72
CA ALA A 234 -7.76 21.56 -0.78
C ALA A 234 -7.10 20.20 -1.04
N TYR A 235 -5.94 20.24 -1.71
CA TYR A 235 -5.09 19.08 -1.97
C TYR A 235 -4.51 18.51 -0.67
N LYS A 236 -5.08 17.40 -0.19
CA LYS A 236 -4.77 16.77 1.11
C LYS A 236 -3.28 16.47 1.35
N PHE A 237 -2.53 16.14 0.29
CA PHE A 237 -1.12 15.78 0.40
C PHE A 237 -0.19 16.98 0.70
N LEU A 238 -0.71 18.21 0.73
CA LEU A 238 0.00 19.36 1.29
C LEU A 238 0.28 19.21 2.79
N ALA A 239 -0.49 18.39 3.51
CA ALA A 239 -0.27 18.07 4.91
C ALA A 239 1.15 17.53 5.19
N TYR A 240 1.74 16.77 4.25
CA TYR A 240 3.11 16.30 4.36
C TYR A 240 4.15 17.42 4.41
N TYR A 241 3.78 18.64 4.00
CA TYR A 241 4.64 19.82 3.99
C TYR A 241 4.21 20.82 5.07
N GLY A 242 3.45 20.39 6.08
CA GLY A 242 2.97 21.26 7.17
C GLY A 242 4.08 22.08 7.85
N TRP A 243 5.29 21.53 7.99
CA TRP A 243 6.44 22.23 8.57
C TRP A 243 6.99 23.40 7.72
N LEU A 244 6.56 23.49 6.45
CA LEU A 244 6.81 24.58 5.49
C LEU A 244 5.59 25.52 5.35
N GLY A 245 4.58 25.40 6.22
CA GLY A 245 3.35 26.19 6.12
C GLY A 245 2.38 25.62 5.09
N GLY A 246 2.20 24.28 5.08
CA GLY A 246 1.44 23.49 4.10
C GLY A 246 -0.06 23.76 3.96
N SER A 247 -0.50 25.01 4.07
CA SER A 247 -1.85 25.46 3.72
C SER A 247 -2.04 25.61 2.20
N ASP A 248 -0.98 25.93 1.46
CA ASP A 248 -1.01 26.12 0.02
C ASP A 248 0.41 26.07 -0.58
N VAL A 249 0.50 25.92 -1.91
CA VAL A 249 1.79 25.82 -2.63
C VAL A 249 2.63 27.09 -2.53
N LEU A 250 2.02 28.29 -2.44
CA LEU A 250 2.76 29.55 -2.33
C LEU A 250 3.40 29.70 -0.95
N SER A 251 2.68 29.31 0.12
CA SER A 251 3.22 29.29 1.49
C SER A 251 4.42 28.34 1.63
N ILE A 252 4.33 27.14 1.04
CA ILE A 252 5.46 26.22 0.95
C ILE A 252 6.64 26.86 0.20
N ALA A 253 6.38 27.49 -0.94
CA ALA A 253 7.41 28.18 -1.71
C ALA A 253 8.05 29.34 -0.95
N TRP A 254 7.25 30.12 -0.21
CA TRP A 254 7.71 31.24 0.61
C TRP A 254 8.64 30.79 1.74
N SER A 255 8.42 29.60 2.32
CA SER A 255 9.28 29.03 3.36
C SER A 255 10.74 28.83 2.92
N PHE A 256 11.01 28.62 1.63
CA PHE A 256 12.39 28.57 1.13
C PHE A 256 13.11 29.90 1.25
N VAL A 257 12.37 31.01 1.20
CA VAL A 257 12.92 32.37 1.28
C VAL A 257 12.92 32.87 2.72
N SER A 258 11.85 32.61 3.48
CA SER A 258 11.72 33.08 4.86
C SER A 258 12.48 32.22 5.87
N HIS A 259 12.70 30.93 5.58
CA HIS A 259 13.37 29.99 6.49
C HIS A 259 14.45 29.11 5.80
N PRO A 260 15.38 29.70 5.03
CA PRO A 260 16.32 28.93 4.19
C PRO A 260 17.20 27.96 4.99
N ILE A 261 17.65 28.35 6.20
CA ILE A 261 18.48 27.49 7.06
C ILE A 261 17.69 26.27 7.52
N LYS A 262 16.42 26.44 7.93
CA LYS A 262 15.54 25.33 8.35
C LYS A 262 15.36 24.34 7.20
N VAL A 263 15.12 24.85 5.99
CA VAL A 263 14.97 24.01 4.80
C VAL A 263 16.25 23.23 4.49
N LEU A 264 17.41 23.89 4.55
CA LEU A 264 18.69 23.22 4.31
C LEU A 264 18.98 22.16 5.37
N LEU A 265 18.75 22.43 6.65
CA LEU A 265 18.94 21.45 7.73
C LEU A 265 18.03 20.23 7.55
N HIS A 266 16.81 20.42 7.07
CA HIS A 266 15.89 19.33 6.75
C HIS A 266 16.37 18.51 5.55
N VAL A 267 16.68 19.17 4.42
CA VAL A 267 17.16 18.51 3.20
C VAL A 267 18.46 17.72 3.45
N PHE A 268 19.36 18.26 4.26
CA PHE A 268 20.62 17.61 4.66
C PHE A 268 20.52 16.89 6.00
N SER A 269 19.31 16.50 6.43
CA SER A 269 19.13 15.65 7.60
C SER A 269 19.83 14.29 7.39
N TRP A 270 20.21 13.64 8.49
CA TRP A 270 20.81 12.31 8.42
C TRP A 270 19.89 11.31 7.73
N GLN A 271 18.57 11.41 7.95
CA GLN A 271 17.55 10.58 7.31
C GLN A 271 17.60 10.74 5.78
N ASN A 272 17.58 11.99 5.28
CA ASN A 272 17.63 12.26 3.85
C ASN A 272 18.96 11.80 3.22
N ILE A 273 20.09 12.11 3.86
CA ILE A 273 21.43 11.74 3.37
C ILE A 273 21.58 10.22 3.33
N SER A 274 21.31 9.54 4.45
CA SER A 274 21.44 8.08 4.54
C SER A 274 20.57 7.37 3.50
N SER A 275 19.35 7.86 3.28
CA SER A 275 18.47 7.27 2.29
C SER A 275 18.90 7.53 0.84
N ALA A 276 19.42 8.72 0.52
CA ALA A 276 20.03 8.97 -0.78
C ALA A 276 21.24 8.05 -1.03
N LEU A 277 22.05 7.78 0.01
CA LEU A 277 23.18 6.84 -0.07
C LEU A 277 22.70 5.40 -0.31
N ILE A 278 21.62 4.98 0.34
CA ILE A 278 21.02 3.64 0.17
C ILE A 278 20.54 3.44 -1.28
N VAL A 279 19.89 4.43 -1.90
CA VAL A 279 19.43 4.31 -3.29
C VAL A 279 20.58 4.26 -4.29
N LEU A 280 21.70 4.92 -3.99
CA LEU A 280 22.91 4.92 -4.84
C LEU A 280 23.81 3.69 -4.64
N TRP A 281 23.68 3.02 -3.49
CA TRP A 281 24.54 1.89 -3.12
C TRP A 281 24.50 0.72 -4.12
N PRO A 282 23.33 0.28 -4.65
CA PRO A 282 23.27 -0.75 -5.69
C PRO A 282 24.08 -0.44 -6.95
N PHE A 283 24.31 0.85 -7.21
CA PHE A 283 25.04 1.34 -8.37
C PHE A 283 26.51 1.61 -8.08
N LEU A 284 27.01 1.23 -6.89
CA LEU A 284 28.37 1.51 -6.41
C LEU A 284 28.72 3.00 -6.49
N PHE A 285 27.72 3.86 -6.31
CA PHE A 285 27.85 5.33 -6.44
C PHE A 285 28.35 5.81 -7.81
N LEU A 286 28.44 4.94 -8.83
CA LEU A 286 28.81 5.31 -10.19
C LEU A 286 27.92 6.40 -10.82
N PRO A 287 26.61 6.52 -10.52
CA PRO A 287 25.78 7.61 -11.03
C PRO A 287 26.37 9.00 -10.77
N LEU A 288 27.15 9.18 -9.69
CA LEU A 288 27.77 10.45 -9.33
C LEU A 288 28.82 10.92 -10.35
N LEU A 289 29.45 10.00 -11.11
CA LEU A 289 30.42 10.37 -12.17
C LEU A 289 29.78 11.16 -13.32
N LYS A 290 28.46 11.03 -13.51
CA LYS A 290 27.66 11.71 -14.53
C LYS A 290 26.40 12.29 -13.90
N SER A 291 26.57 13.00 -12.77
CA SER A 291 25.51 13.58 -11.96
C SER A 291 24.60 14.57 -12.69
N LYS A 292 25.00 15.12 -13.86
CA LYS A 292 24.16 16.03 -14.64
C LYS A 292 22.77 15.47 -14.95
N TYR A 293 22.64 14.15 -15.12
CA TYR A 293 21.35 13.53 -15.43
C TYR A 293 20.46 13.33 -14.19
N LEU A 294 20.99 13.50 -12.96
CA LEU A 294 20.16 13.54 -11.75
C LEU A 294 19.20 14.74 -11.78
N LEU A 295 19.52 15.79 -12.56
CA LEU A 295 18.64 16.94 -12.77
C LEU A 295 17.29 16.56 -13.38
N LEU A 296 17.21 15.42 -14.07
CA LEU A 296 15.95 14.91 -14.61
C LEU A 296 14.94 14.54 -13.51
N SER A 297 15.39 14.18 -12.32
CA SER A 297 14.53 13.89 -11.15
C SER A 297 14.59 14.98 -10.09
N LEU A 298 15.23 16.12 -10.34
CA LEU A 298 15.49 17.11 -9.29
C LEU A 298 14.20 17.54 -8.58
N VAL A 299 13.17 17.91 -9.34
CA VAL A 299 11.93 18.45 -8.76
C VAL A 299 11.12 17.38 -8.04
N SER A 300 10.92 16.21 -8.65
CA SER A 300 10.17 15.11 -8.01
C SER A 300 10.89 14.58 -6.77
N PHE A 301 12.22 14.43 -6.83
CA PHE A 301 13.01 13.99 -5.68
C PHE A 301 13.05 15.04 -4.57
N SER A 302 13.13 16.33 -4.91
CA SER A 302 13.03 17.42 -3.92
C SER A 302 11.70 17.39 -3.19
N ALA A 303 10.58 17.14 -3.87
CA ALA A 303 9.29 17.00 -3.21
C ALA A 303 9.33 15.90 -2.14
N THR A 304 9.95 14.75 -2.43
CA THR A 304 10.08 13.67 -1.45
C THR A 304 11.04 13.97 -0.30
N LEU A 305 12.14 14.70 -0.54
CA LEU A 305 13.07 15.13 0.52
C LEU A 305 12.43 16.11 1.53
N LEU A 306 11.43 16.86 1.07
CA LEU A 306 10.80 17.95 1.81
C LEU A 306 9.57 17.53 2.62
N THR A 307 9.17 16.26 2.57
CA THR A 307 8.10 15.75 3.43
C THR A 307 8.51 15.85 4.91
N ALA A 308 7.55 16.03 5.82
CA ALA A 308 7.77 16.15 7.25
C ALA A 308 8.48 14.91 7.83
N THR A 309 8.21 13.74 7.28
CA THR A 309 8.84 12.47 7.64
C THR A 309 10.20 12.26 6.98
N SER A 310 10.68 13.19 6.14
CA SER A 310 11.88 13.08 5.30
C SER A 310 11.78 11.95 4.26
N PHE A 311 12.83 11.81 3.42
CA PHE A 311 13.09 10.68 2.53
C PHE A 311 13.40 9.44 3.38
N ALA A 312 12.40 8.95 4.10
CA ALA A 312 12.49 7.88 5.09
C ALA A 312 12.44 6.48 4.46
N SER A 313 12.47 5.47 5.33
CA SER A 313 12.46 4.05 4.98
C SER A 313 11.31 3.63 4.06
N ILE A 314 10.17 4.32 4.09
CA ILE A 314 8.98 3.97 3.30
C ILE A 314 9.28 3.90 1.79
N ILE A 315 10.25 4.68 1.31
CA ILE A 315 10.57 4.75 -0.12
C ILE A 315 11.30 3.52 -0.62
N PHE A 316 12.02 2.81 0.25
CA PHE A 316 12.72 1.59 -0.14
C PHE A 316 11.76 0.43 -0.42
N TYR A 317 10.63 0.45 0.27
CA TYR A 317 9.65 -0.63 0.26
C TYR A 317 8.40 -0.32 -0.56
N THR A 318 8.33 0.86 -1.20
CA THR A 318 7.17 1.34 -1.96
C THR A 318 7.54 1.85 -3.36
N HIS A 319 6.53 2.29 -4.10
CA HIS A 319 6.62 2.78 -5.47
C HIS A 319 7.31 4.16 -5.62
N TYR A 320 7.52 4.93 -4.53
CA TYR A 320 8.06 6.29 -4.59
C TYR A 320 9.51 6.36 -5.12
N SER A 321 10.28 5.28 -5.00
CA SER A 321 11.64 5.19 -5.57
C SER A 321 11.65 5.38 -7.09
N LEU A 322 10.54 5.13 -7.77
CA LEU A 322 10.40 5.28 -9.22
C LEU A 322 10.51 6.73 -9.71
N PHE A 323 10.39 7.73 -8.83
CA PHE A 323 10.61 9.13 -9.19
C PHE A 323 12.09 9.53 -9.33
N ILE A 324 13.01 8.75 -8.76
CA ILE A 324 14.46 9.00 -8.83
C ILE A 324 15.20 7.94 -9.64
N LEU A 325 14.74 6.69 -9.57
CA LEU A 325 15.44 5.54 -10.13
C LEU A 325 15.73 5.67 -11.64
N PRO A 326 14.81 6.16 -12.50
CA PRO A 326 15.09 6.33 -13.93
C PRO A 326 16.28 7.27 -14.21
N SER A 327 16.39 8.38 -13.48
CA SER A 327 17.51 9.33 -13.62
C SER A 327 18.82 8.72 -13.15
N ILE A 328 18.79 7.93 -12.07
CA ILE A 328 19.96 7.17 -11.59
C ILE A 328 20.43 6.17 -12.64
N PHE A 329 19.51 5.44 -13.28
CA PHE A 329 19.86 4.50 -14.35
C PHE A 329 20.45 5.22 -15.58
N ILE A 330 19.95 6.40 -15.94
CA ILE A 330 20.54 7.22 -17.00
C ILE A 330 21.96 7.64 -16.62
N CYS A 331 22.16 8.22 -15.43
CA CYS A 331 23.49 8.54 -14.91
C CYS A 331 24.42 7.33 -14.99
N PHE A 332 23.95 6.19 -14.52
CA PHE A 332 24.68 4.93 -14.50
C PHE A 332 25.13 4.49 -15.89
N ILE A 333 24.27 4.55 -16.91
CA ILE A 333 24.62 4.23 -18.31
C ILE A 333 25.80 5.09 -18.79
N PHE A 334 25.72 6.40 -18.58
CA PHE A 334 26.79 7.31 -19.01
C PHE A 334 28.07 7.15 -18.19
N SER A 335 27.95 6.82 -16.90
CA SER A 335 29.09 6.51 -16.05
C SER A 335 29.80 5.23 -16.49
N LEU A 336 29.06 4.14 -16.73
CA LEU A 336 29.62 2.90 -17.27
C LEU A 336 30.29 3.10 -18.63
N HIS A 337 29.70 3.94 -19.49
CA HIS A 337 30.32 4.30 -20.76
C HIS A 337 31.66 5.01 -20.57
N SER A 338 31.76 5.94 -19.61
CA SER A 338 33.01 6.64 -19.32
C SER A 338 34.10 5.73 -18.75
N LEU A 339 33.71 4.70 -17.98
CA LEU A 339 34.61 3.71 -17.41
C LEU A 339 35.29 2.80 -18.45
N LYS A 340 34.85 2.79 -19.72
CA LYS A 340 35.51 2.01 -20.78
C LYS A 340 37.00 2.37 -20.94
N PHE A 341 37.37 3.58 -20.53
CA PHE A 341 38.72 4.13 -20.54
C PHE A 341 39.48 3.94 -19.21
N SER A 342 38.87 3.32 -18.20
CA SER A 342 39.52 3.03 -16.92
C SER A 342 40.38 1.76 -17.01
N LYS A 343 41.55 1.79 -16.36
CA LYS A 343 42.43 0.63 -16.19
C LYS A 343 41.83 -0.46 -15.28
N HIS A 344 40.82 -0.14 -14.47
CA HIS A 344 40.20 -1.06 -13.51
C HIS A 344 38.80 -1.54 -13.90
N LYS A 345 38.37 -1.34 -15.16
CA LYS A 345 36.99 -1.63 -15.60
C LYS A 345 36.50 -3.04 -15.30
N SER A 346 37.35 -4.06 -15.46
CA SER A 346 36.97 -5.46 -15.20
C SER A 346 36.65 -5.71 -13.72
N PHE A 347 37.40 -5.09 -12.81
CA PHE A 347 37.14 -5.16 -11.38
C PHE A 347 35.83 -4.46 -11.01
N ILE A 348 35.58 -3.27 -11.58
CA ILE A 348 34.33 -2.53 -11.34
C ILE A 348 33.12 -3.33 -11.86
N TYR A 349 33.21 -3.95 -13.03
CA TYR A 349 32.14 -4.80 -13.55
C TYR A 349 31.91 -6.05 -12.72
N LEU A 350 32.98 -6.67 -12.19
CA LEU A 350 32.86 -7.80 -11.28
C LEU A 350 32.17 -7.38 -9.98
N LEU A 351 32.62 -6.29 -9.37
CA LEU A 351 32.04 -5.74 -8.14
C LEU A 351 30.57 -5.39 -8.34
N LEU A 352 30.23 -4.78 -9.48
CA LEU A 352 28.84 -4.48 -9.83
C LEU A 352 28.03 -5.77 -9.95
N ALA A 353 28.52 -6.76 -10.68
CA ALA A 353 27.82 -8.04 -10.84
C ALA A 353 27.57 -8.71 -9.48
N THR A 354 28.58 -8.74 -8.60
CA THR A 354 28.43 -9.30 -7.26
C THR A 354 27.48 -8.49 -6.40
N THR A 355 27.49 -7.16 -6.49
CA THR A 355 26.54 -6.29 -5.79
C THR A 355 25.12 -6.51 -6.27
N VAL A 356 24.87 -6.57 -7.58
CA VAL A 356 23.52 -6.82 -8.13
C VAL A 356 23.01 -8.18 -7.67
N ILE A 357 23.82 -9.22 -7.74
CA ILE A 357 23.46 -10.57 -7.28
C ILE A 357 23.18 -10.56 -5.76
N TYR A 358 24.06 -9.93 -4.98
CA TYR A 358 23.88 -9.82 -3.53
C TYR A 358 22.56 -9.13 -3.20
N LEU A 359 22.27 -7.98 -3.79
CA LEU A 359 21.06 -7.22 -3.48
C LEU A 359 19.80 -7.94 -3.98
N ALA A 360 19.86 -8.61 -5.14
CA ALA A 360 18.75 -9.42 -5.64
C ALA A 360 18.45 -10.63 -4.74
N ILE A 361 19.45 -11.17 -4.02
CA ILE A 361 19.26 -12.29 -3.08
C ILE A 361 18.84 -11.81 -1.69
N PHE A 362 19.48 -10.75 -1.18
CA PHE A 362 19.39 -10.36 0.23
C PHE A 362 18.48 -9.16 0.52
N LEU A 363 18.31 -8.25 -0.43
CA LEU A 363 17.43 -7.08 -0.26
C LEU A 363 16.13 -7.18 -1.04
N SER A 364 16.04 -8.11 -2.00
CA SER A 364 14.81 -8.36 -2.73
C SER A 364 13.72 -8.96 -1.82
N PRO A 365 12.45 -8.56 -1.97
CA PRO A 365 11.34 -9.15 -1.23
C PRO A 365 11.05 -10.61 -1.61
N ILE A 366 11.63 -11.11 -2.71
CA ILE A 366 11.41 -12.47 -3.23
C ILE A 366 11.63 -13.53 -2.15
N LYS A 367 12.73 -13.44 -1.39
CA LYS A 367 13.03 -14.44 -0.36
C LYS A 367 11.91 -14.49 0.68
N SER A 368 11.47 -13.34 1.16
CA SER A 368 10.42 -13.23 2.17
C SER A 368 9.12 -13.88 1.69
N LEU A 369 8.72 -13.61 0.45
CA LEU A 369 7.49 -14.19 -0.12
C LEU A 369 7.61 -15.71 -0.34
N LEU A 370 8.75 -16.19 -0.84
CA LEU A 370 8.96 -17.63 -1.06
C LEU A 370 9.09 -18.43 0.24
N THR A 371 9.49 -17.79 1.34
CA THR A 371 9.60 -18.42 2.66
C THR A 371 8.44 -18.06 3.60
N TYR A 372 7.43 -17.34 3.10
CA TYR A 372 6.30 -16.95 3.93
C TYR A 372 5.55 -18.21 4.40
N PRO A 373 5.28 -18.36 5.71
CA PRO A 373 4.58 -19.53 6.22
C PRO A 373 3.09 -19.41 5.87
N PHE A 374 2.73 -19.98 4.73
CA PHE A 374 1.36 -19.99 4.25
C PHE A 374 0.49 -20.92 5.12
N ASP A 375 -0.48 -20.34 5.84
CA ASP A 375 -1.51 -21.08 6.56
C ASP A 375 -2.57 -21.56 5.57
N LYS A 376 -2.43 -22.81 5.13
CA LYS A 376 -3.37 -23.43 4.18
C LYS A 376 -4.78 -23.55 4.77
N GLN A 377 -4.90 -23.86 6.05
CA GLN A 377 -6.21 -24.03 6.68
C GLN A 377 -6.92 -22.68 6.80
N GLY A 378 -6.20 -21.62 7.20
CA GLY A 378 -6.72 -20.26 7.20
C GLY A 378 -7.12 -19.78 5.81
N LEU A 379 -6.37 -20.15 4.77
CA LEU A 379 -6.74 -19.85 3.38
C LEU A 379 -8.08 -20.49 2.98
N ASP A 380 -8.26 -21.79 3.27
CA ASP A 380 -9.49 -22.51 2.93
C ASP A 380 -10.72 -21.82 3.58
N TYR A 381 -10.60 -21.38 4.83
CA TYR A 381 -11.66 -20.63 5.53
C TYR A 381 -11.93 -19.24 4.92
N ARG A 382 -10.89 -18.53 4.47
CA ARG A 382 -11.06 -17.23 3.79
C ARG A 382 -11.79 -17.39 2.46
N GLN A 383 -11.50 -18.45 1.71
CA GLN A 383 -12.21 -18.73 0.47
C GLN A 383 -13.67 -19.13 0.75
N GLU A 384 -13.89 -20.01 1.73
CA GLU A 384 -15.23 -20.47 2.13
C GLU A 384 -16.15 -19.31 2.55
N VAL A 385 -15.64 -18.32 3.32
CA VAL A 385 -16.47 -17.18 3.74
C VAL A 385 -16.81 -16.24 2.59
N LEU A 386 -15.91 -16.08 1.60
CA LEU A 386 -16.19 -15.29 0.41
C LEU A 386 -17.31 -15.89 -0.43
N GLU A 387 -17.41 -17.22 -0.50
CA GLU A 387 -18.50 -17.93 -1.19
C GLU A 387 -19.88 -17.70 -0.55
N GLN A 388 -19.94 -17.26 0.72
CA GLN A 388 -21.19 -16.92 1.41
C GLN A 388 -21.71 -15.52 1.06
N ILE A 389 -20.88 -14.68 0.43
CA ILE A 389 -21.19 -13.27 0.17
C ILE A 389 -21.62 -13.14 -1.30
N GLY A 390 -22.84 -12.66 -1.53
CA GLY A 390 -23.30 -12.41 -2.90
C GLY A 390 -22.47 -11.36 -3.63
N ASP A 391 -22.25 -11.55 -4.93
CA ASP A 391 -21.40 -10.69 -5.77
C ASP A 391 -21.83 -9.20 -5.79
N GLN A 392 -23.13 -8.95 -5.63
CA GLN A 392 -23.72 -7.60 -5.64
C GLN A 392 -24.03 -7.06 -4.23
N ALA A 393 -23.67 -7.81 -3.19
CA ALA A 393 -23.97 -7.41 -1.82
C ALA A 393 -23.09 -6.24 -1.38
N THR A 394 -23.70 -5.28 -0.71
CA THR A 394 -23.00 -4.21 0.00
C THR A 394 -22.30 -4.79 1.22
N ILE A 395 -21.04 -4.41 1.46
CA ILE A 395 -20.25 -5.02 2.53
C ILE A 395 -19.32 -4.02 3.21
N ALA A 396 -19.10 -4.18 4.51
CA ALA A 396 -17.93 -3.64 5.18
C ALA A 396 -16.93 -4.77 5.46
N ALA A 397 -15.66 -4.61 5.12
CA ALA A 397 -14.65 -5.64 5.35
C ALA A 397 -13.34 -5.12 5.97
N SER A 398 -12.64 -6.00 6.69
CA SER A 398 -11.25 -5.79 7.10
C SER A 398 -10.33 -5.62 5.89
N THR A 399 -9.22 -4.89 6.07
CA THR A 399 -8.33 -4.47 4.96
C THR A 399 -7.78 -5.64 4.15
N SER A 400 -7.52 -6.78 4.79
CA SER A 400 -7.04 -8.01 4.16
C SER A 400 -8.00 -8.63 3.14
N PHE A 401 -9.31 -8.38 3.26
CA PHE A 401 -10.33 -8.89 2.33
C PHE A 401 -10.78 -7.88 1.28
N LEU A 402 -10.42 -6.60 1.44
CA LEU A 402 -10.85 -5.55 0.53
C LEU A 402 -10.41 -5.80 -0.93
N PRO A 403 -9.21 -6.32 -1.24
CA PRO A 403 -8.82 -6.56 -2.62
C PRO A 403 -9.80 -7.48 -3.34
N ASP A 404 -10.13 -8.63 -2.74
CA ASP A 404 -11.06 -9.62 -3.31
C ASP A 404 -12.50 -9.14 -3.37
N LEU A 405 -12.90 -8.28 -2.43
CA LEU A 405 -14.25 -7.73 -2.38
C LEU A 405 -14.40 -6.44 -3.20
N SER A 406 -13.33 -5.80 -3.68
CA SER A 406 -13.39 -4.47 -4.29
C SER A 406 -13.98 -4.42 -5.71
N SER A 407 -14.21 -5.56 -6.35
CA SER A 407 -14.93 -5.65 -7.64
C SER A 407 -16.44 -5.51 -7.46
N ARG A 408 -16.88 -4.49 -6.71
CA ARG A 408 -18.29 -4.20 -6.43
C ARG A 408 -18.53 -2.70 -6.28
N GLU A 409 -19.79 -2.31 -6.42
CA GLU A 409 -20.16 -0.90 -6.35
C GLU A 409 -19.85 -0.28 -4.98
N THR A 410 -20.20 -1.00 -3.91
CA THR A 410 -20.11 -0.51 -2.53
C THR A 410 -19.37 -1.51 -1.63
N VAL A 411 -18.20 -1.11 -1.15
CA VAL A 411 -17.42 -1.78 -0.10
C VAL A 411 -16.77 -0.76 0.85
N TYR A 412 -16.95 -0.93 2.15
CA TYR A 412 -16.41 -0.03 3.16
C TYR A 412 -15.31 -0.70 3.99
N PRO A 413 -14.29 0.05 4.45
CA PRO A 413 -13.37 -0.43 5.47
C PRO A 413 -14.09 -0.56 6.83
N VAL A 414 -13.97 -1.73 7.45
CA VAL A 414 -14.45 -1.91 8.84
C VAL A 414 -13.72 -0.95 9.79
N SER A 415 -12.42 -0.74 9.58
CA SER A 415 -11.62 0.16 10.42
C SER A 415 -12.15 1.60 10.42
N TYR A 416 -12.65 2.10 9.29
CA TYR A 416 -13.24 3.46 9.24
C TYR A 416 -14.51 3.56 10.06
N SER A 417 -15.30 2.48 10.06
CA SER A 417 -16.53 2.38 10.86
C SER A 417 -16.22 2.33 12.35
N TYR A 418 -15.19 1.58 12.73
CA TYR A 418 -14.77 1.43 14.12
C TYR A 418 -14.13 2.70 14.70
N PHE A 419 -13.24 3.36 13.94
CA PHE A 419 -12.63 4.62 14.37
C PHE A 419 -13.49 5.84 14.08
N GLY A 420 -14.58 5.67 13.34
CA GLY A 420 -15.50 6.74 12.98
C GLY A 420 -14.89 7.79 12.05
N GLY A 421 -13.86 7.42 11.30
CA GLY A 421 -13.15 8.29 10.38
C GLY A 421 -12.07 7.52 9.62
N GLY A 422 -11.70 8.01 8.45
CA GLY A 422 -10.69 7.43 7.58
C GLY A 422 -9.44 8.30 7.42
N GLN A 423 -8.52 7.86 6.57
CA GLN A 423 -7.12 8.31 6.56
C GLN A 423 -6.93 9.82 6.25
N PHE A 424 -7.93 10.50 5.73
CA PHE A 424 -7.94 11.95 5.53
C PHE A 424 -9.35 12.53 5.66
N LEU A 425 -10.26 11.84 6.36
CA LEU A 425 -11.61 12.36 6.55
C LEU A 425 -11.62 13.44 7.61
N ILE A 426 -12.25 14.57 7.27
CA ILE A 426 -12.58 15.63 8.23
C ILE A 426 -13.88 15.30 8.94
N GLU A 427 -14.88 14.79 8.23
CA GLU A 427 -16.17 14.44 8.81
C GLU A 427 -16.15 13.05 9.47
N ASP A 428 -17.01 12.90 10.48
CA ASP A 428 -17.20 11.61 11.13
C ASP A 428 -17.92 10.66 10.17
N PHE A 429 -17.38 9.46 10.02
CA PHE A 429 -17.98 8.43 9.21
C PHE A 429 -18.88 7.55 10.08
N ASP A 430 -20.13 7.41 9.64
CA ASP A 430 -21.07 6.45 10.21
C ASP A 430 -21.43 5.40 9.15
N LEU A 431 -21.09 4.13 9.42
CA LEU A 431 -21.29 3.04 8.46
C LEU A 431 -22.77 2.95 8.07
N PRO A 432 -23.16 3.10 6.79
CA PRO A 432 -24.52 2.84 6.36
C PRO A 432 -24.90 1.38 6.59
N LEU A 433 -26.19 1.08 6.62
CA LEU A 433 -26.65 -0.30 6.71
C LEU A 433 -26.19 -1.05 5.44
N VAL A 434 -25.38 -2.08 5.62
CA VAL A 434 -24.85 -2.95 4.55
C VAL A 434 -25.44 -4.34 4.70
N ASP A 435 -25.31 -5.18 3.67
CA ASP A 435 -25.80 -6.55 3.72
C ASP A 435 -24.93 -7.42 4.64
N TYR A 436 -23.60 -7.22 4.57
CA TYR A 436 -22.62 -7.99 5.35
C TYR A 436 -21.56 -7.13 6.04
N ILE A 437 -21.06 -7.62 7.17
CA ILE A 437 -19.82 -7.13 7.79
C ILE A 437 -18.87 -8.33 7.93
N LEU A 438 -17.69 -8.25 7.32
CA LEU A 438 -16.66 -9.30 7.35
C LEU A 438 -15.43 -8.80 8.11
N ILE A 439 -15.12 -9.43 9.23
CA ILE A 439 -14.02 -9.02 10.11
C ILE A 439 -12.97 -10.12 10.15
N ASP A 440 -11.73 -9.75 9.87
CA ASP A 440 -10.51 -10.48 10.18
C ASP A 440 -9.91 -9.88 11.45
N TYR A 441 -10.11 -10.51 12.61
CA TYR A 441 -9.69 -9.90 13.89
C TYR A 441 -8.17 -9.79 14.02
N LYS A 442 -7.42 -10.73 13.45
CA LYS A 442 -5.96 -10.66 13.45
C LYS A 442 -5.47 -9.39 12.75
N ASN A 443 -6.03 -9.08 11.58
CA ASN A 443 -5.73 -7.83 10.87
C ASN A 443 -6.30 -6.61 11.60
N PHE A 444 -7.52 -6.71 12.13
CA PHE A 444 -8.18 -5.63 12.86
C PHE A 444 -7.40 -5.20 14.11
N PHE A 445 -6.76 -6.13 14.82
CA PHE A 445 -5.90 -5.77 15.94
C PHE A 445 -4.67 -4.97 15.52
N VAL A 446 -4.15 -5.18 14.32
CA VAL A 446 -3.05 -4.36 13.79
C VAL A 446 -3.51 -2.92 13.59
N ASP A 447 -4.75 -2.74 13.11
CA ASP A 447 -5.37 -1.43 12.98
C ASP A 447 -5.61 -0.78 14.36
N MET A 448 -6.10 -1.55 15.35
CA MET A 448 -6.31 -1.07 16.73
C MET A 448 -5.00 -0.68 17.43
N ALA A 449 -3.96 -1.50 17.27
CA ALA A 449 -2.63 -1.32 17.86
C ALA A 449 -1.88 -0.10 17.32
N ALA A 450 -2.37 0.49 16.22
CA ALA A 450 -1.82 1.67 15.61
C ALA A 450 -2.03 2.92 16.49
N THR A 451 -1.33 2.97 17.63
CA THR A 451 -1.30 4.07 18.61
C THR A 451 -0.76 5.36 18.01
N ASN A 452 0.11 5.25 17.00
CA ASN A 452 0.72 6.32 16.22
C ASN A 452 0.46 6.18 14.73
N ALA A 453 -0.72 5.72 14.30
CA ALA A 453 -1.08 5.85 12.89
C ALA A 453 -1.07 7.35 12.58
N THR A 454 -0.03 7.83 11.89
CA THR A 454 0.47 9.21 11.86
C THR A 454 -0.46 10.22 11.17
N PHE A 455 -1.74 9.89 11.00
CA PHE A 455 -2.80 10.74 10.45
C PHE A 455 -4.16 10.54 11.12
N PHE A 456 -4.32 9.57 12.02
CA PHE A 456 -5.58 9.36 12.75
C PHE A 456 -5.54 10.20 14.01
N SER A 457 -6.30 11.28 14.03
CA SER A 457 -6.44 12.16 15.19
C SER A 457 -6.72 11.32 16.44
N THR A 458 -5.79 11.32 17.39
CA THR A 458 -5.88 10.64 18.69
C THR A 458 -7.16 11.01 19.45
N GLU A 459 -7.75 12.17 19.15
CA GLU A 459 -9.00 12.65 19.73
C GLU A 459 -10.25 11.86 19.27
N ARG A 460 -10.31 11.36 18.02
CA ARG A 460 -11.47 10.60 17.52
C ARG A 460 -11.60 9.20 18.12
N LYS A 461 -10.48 8.59 18.52
CA LYS A 461 -10.46 7.26 19.17
C LYS A 461 -11.31 7.20 20.46
N VAL A 462 -11.49 8.35 21.13
CA VAL A 462 -12.15 8.42 22.44
C VAL A 462 -13.68 8.48 22.35
N MET A 463 -14.25 8.98 21.24
CA MET A 463 -15.71 9.24 21.15
C MET A 463 -16.52 8.23 20.31
N MET A 464 -15.89 7.39 19.48
CA MET A 464 -16.63 6.62 18.44
C MET A 464 -16.61 5.09 18.58
N ASN A 465 -15.83 4.55 19.53
CA ASN A 465 -15.93 3.14 19.93
C ASN A 465 -17.35 2.82 20.50
N SER A 466 -18.16 3.82 20.86
CA SER A 466 -19.49 3.64 21.46
C SER A 466 -20.56 3.21 20.47
N ARG A 467 -20.47 3.64 19.22
CA ARG A 467 -21.48 3.33 18.18
C ARG A 467 -21.29 1.97 17.52
N TRP A 468 -20.09 1.40 17.61
CA TRP A 468 -19.78 0.12 16.96
C TRP A 468 -20.66 -1.02 17.48
N GLY A 469 -20.91 -1.03 18.79
CA GLY A 469 -21.87 -1.93 19.44
C GLY A 469 -23.26 -1.86 18.81
N ASP A 470 -23.84 -0.66 18.74
CA ASP A 470 -25.19 -0.44 18.19
C ASP A 470 -25.28 -0.79 16.72
N LYS A 471 -24.21 -0.57 15.96
CA LYS A 471 -24.14 -0.98 14.56
C LYS A 471 -24.22 -2.49 14.45
N LEU A 472 -23.35 -3.21 15.15
CA LEU A 472 -23.33 -4.68 15.12
C LEU A 472 -24.60 -5.31 15.68
N GLN A 473 -25.33 -4.66 16.60
CA GLN A 473 -26.64 -5.12 17.07
C GLN A 473 -27.68 -5.27 15.95
N LYS A 474 -27.50 -4.60 14.81
CA LYS A 474 -28.37 -4.74 13.63
C LYS A 474 -28.04 -5.95 12.76
N TYR A 475 -26.99 -6.69 13.11
CA TYR A 475 -26.51 -7.84 12.35
C TYR A 475 -26.54 -9.10 13.22
N SER A 476 -26.64 -10.24 12.56
CA SER A 476 -26.52 -11.56 13.16
C SER A 476 -25.23 -12.21 12.67
N LEU A 477 -24.54 -12.89 13.57
CA LEU A 477 -23.40 -13.73 13.20
C LEU A 477 -23.92 -14.97 12.47
N ILE A 478 -23.46 -15.18 11.24
CA ILE A 478 -23.88 -16.32 10.41
C ILE A 478 -22.74 -17.29 10.12
N TRP A 479 -21.49 -16.88 10.27
CA TRP A 479 -20.31 -17.72 10.05
C TRP A 479 -19.12 -17.22 10.89
N ALA A 480 -18.36 -18.14 11.49
CA ALA A 480 -17.16 -17.82 12.27
C ALA A 480 -16.13 -18.97 12.27
N LYS A 481 -14.91 -18.72 11.77
CA LYS A 481 -13.78 -19.66 11.82
C LYS A 481 -12.44 -18.90 11.81
N ASN A 482 -11.44 -19.35 12.58
CA ASN A 482 -10.04 -18.86 12.53
C ASN A 482 -9.90 -17.32 12.55
N ASP A 483 -10.51 -16.66 13.53
CA ASP A 483 -10.55 -15.19 13.69
C ASP A 483 -11.33 -14.40 12.63
N ILE A 484 -11.99 -15.10 11.72
CA ILE A 484 -12.80 -14.51 10.67
C ILE A 484 -14.27 -14.67 11.03
N LEU A 485 -15.00 -13.56 11.02
CA LEU A 485 -16.42 -13.51 11.34
C LEU A 485 -17.19 -12.82 10.22
N LEU A 486 -18.29 -13.43 9.81
CA LEU A 486 -19.24 -12.87 8.87
C LEU A 486 -20.57 -12.61 9.57
N PHE A 487 -20.95 -11.34 9.55
CA PHE A 487 -22.22 -10.86 10.05
C PHE A 487 -23.12 -10.52 8.88
N GLN A 488 -24.41 -10.83 8.98
CA GLN A 488 -25.43 -10.48 7.99
C GLN A 488 -26.51 -9.61 8.63
N ASN A 489 -27.03 -8.65 7.88
CA ASN A 489 -28.09 -7.76 8.32
C ASN A 489 -29.34 -8.54 8.76
N LYS A 490 -29.87 -8.23 9.95
CA LYS A 490 -31.06 -8.89 10.54
C LYS A 490 -32.33 -8.71 9.71
N GLU A 491 -32.46 -7.63 8.95
CA GLU A 491 -33.64 -7.43 8.08
C GLU A 491 -33.74 -8.48 6.97
N GLN A 492 -32.64 -9.19 6.68
CA GLN A 492 -32.55 -10.21 5.63
C GLN A 492 -32.55 -11.65 6.18
N VAL A 493 -32.53 -11.83 7.51
CA VAL A 493 -32.38 -13.15 8.16
C VAL A 493 -33.53 -13.38 9.15
N ALA A 494 -34.21 -14.52 9.03
CA ALA A 494 -35.28 -14.92 9.96
C ALA A 494 -34.76 -15.51 11.28
N GLU A 495 -33.60 -16.19 11.25
CA GLU A 495 -32.95 -16.83 12.39
C GLU A 495 -31.44 -16.62 12.29
N GLY A 496 -30.91 -15.72 13.11
CA GLY A 496 -29.48 -15.50 13.22
C GLY A 496 -29.08 -15.49 14.70
N LEU A 497 -27.85 -15.90 14.98
CA LEU A 497 -27.39 -16.05 16.35
C LEU A 497 -27.22 -14.67 17.02
N PHE A 498 -27.97 -14.42 18.09
CA PHE A 498 -27.82 -13.21 18.90
C PHE A 498 -26.52 -13.31 19.71
N LEU A 499 -25.63 -12.35 19.54
CA LEU A 499 -24.33 -12.31 20.24
C LEU A 499 -24.41 -11.63 21.60
N THR A 500 -25.40 -10.76 21.80
CA THR A 500 -25.61 -10.04 23.06
C THR A 500 -27.08 -9.91 23.38
N GLU A 501 -27.42 -10.18 24.64
CA GLU A 501 -28.70 -9.81 25.23
C GLU A 501 -28.39 -9.02 26.51
N VAL A 502 -28.79 -7.75 26.54
CA VAL A 502 -28.77 -6.97 27.78
C VAL A 502 -30.06 -7.29 28.53
N LEU A 503 -30.01 -8.33 29.35
CA LEU A 503 -31.05 -8.58 30.34
C LEU A 503 -30.88 -7.53 31.44
N SER A 504 -31.63 -6.42 31.36
CA SER A 504 -31.69 -5.47 32.46
C SER A 504 -32.57 -6.03 33.57
N GLU A 505 -31.98 -6.81 34.48
CA GLU A 505 -32.54 -6.90 35.82
C GLU A 505 -31.99 -5.73 36.62
N GLN A 506 -32.86 -4.89 37.20
CA GLN A 506 -32.47 -4.02 38.30
C GLN A 506 -32.18 -4.93 39.51
N GLU A 507 -31.03 -5.60 39.52
CA GLU A 507 -30.55 -6.27 40.72
C GLU A 507 -29.41 -5.47 41.35
N GLU A 508 -29.46 -5.50 42.68
CA GLU A 508 -28.64 -4.81 43.67
C GLU A 508 -27.22 -4.49 43.18
N GLN A 509 -26.81 -3.23 43.39
CA GLN A 509 -25.42 -2.77 43.51
C GLN A 509 -24.40 -3.92 43.38
N PHE A 510 -23.66 -3.94 42.26
CA PHE A 510 -22.54 -4.87 42.02
C PHE A 510 -21.94 -5.39 43.34
N LYS A 511 -22.23 -6.64 43.71
CA LYS A 511 -21.68 -7.23 44.94
C LYS A 511 -20.15 -7.19 44.95
N ASP A 512 -19.54 -7.12 43.77
CA ASP A 512 -18.10 -6.99 43.57
C ASP A 512 -17.80 -6.08 42.37
N ASN A 513 -17.41 -4.82 42.62
CA ASN A 513 -17.08 -3.82 41.60
C ASN A 513 -15.75 -4.09 40.87
N TYR A 514 -15.03 -5.15 41.23
CA TYR A 514 -13.66 -5.39 40.78
C TYR A 514 -13.54 -6.52 39.73
N ASN A 515 -14.58 -7.36 39.56
CA ASN A 515 -14.51 -8.50 38.65
C ASN A 515 -15.13 -8.18 37.29
N LEU A 516 -14.37 -8.42 36.22
CA LEU A 516 -14.81 -8.23 34.83
C LEU A 516 -15.87 -9.26 34.41
N ILE A 517 -15.76 -10.50 34.90
CA ILE A 517 -16.69 -11.61 34.62
C ILE A 517 -17.31 -12.07 35.94
N PHE A 518 -18.64 -12.11 35.99
CA PHE A 518 -19.41 -12.56 37.15
C PHE A 518 -19.72 -14.06 37.09
N ASP A 519 -19.97 -14.57 35.89
CA ASP A 519 -20.47 -15.91 35.67
C ASP A 519 -20.10 -16.37 34.26
N SER A 520 -19.90 -17.67 34.09
CA SER A 520 -19.59 -18.29 32.81
C SER A 520 -20.26 -19.66 32.73
N TYR A 521 -20.95 -19.90 31.62
CA TYR A 521 -21.65 -21.16 31.37
C TYR A 521 -21.29 -21.70 29.98
N PHE A 522 -21.03 -23.00 29.86
CA PHE A 522 -20.77 -23.65 28.58
C PHE A 522 -21.86 -24.66 28.24
N ASP A 523 -22.54 -24.43 27.13
CA ASP A 523 -23.47 -25.38 26.53
C ASP A 523 -22.72 -26.34 25.62
N ASN A 524 -22.45 -27.53 26.15
CA ASN A 524 -21.79 -28.63 25.45
C ASN A 524 -22.55 -29.14 24.22
N GLN A 525 -23.88 -28.99 24.14
CA GLN A 525 -24.65 -29.52 23.02
C GLN A 525 -24.51 -28.65 21.77
N ASN A 526 -24.45 -27.33 21.97
CA ASN A 526 -24.40 -26.35 20.89
C ASN A 526 -23.02 -25.70 20.73
N ASN A 527 -22.04 -26.07 21.57
CA ASN A 527 -20.70 -25.46 21.67
C ASN A 527 -20.76 -23.94 21.90
N ILE A 528 -21.57 -23.51 22.86
CA ILE A 528 -21.79 -22.08 23.15
C ILE A 528 -21.20 -21.74 24.52
N LEU A 529 -20.28 -20.78 24.57
CA LEU A 529 -19.82 -20.17 25.82
C LEU A 529 -20.62 -18.88 26.09
N GLU A 530 -21.33 -18.85 27.21
CA GLU A 530 -22.03 -17.67 27.72
C GLU A 530 -21.20 -17.02 28.84
N LEU A 531 -20.93 -15.72 28.74
CA LEU A 531 -20.23 -14.93 29.76
C LEU A 531 -21.12 -13.79 30.25
N LYS A 532 -21.26 -13.66 31.57
CA LYS A 532 -21.87 -12.49 32.21
C LYS A 532 -20.80 -11.50 32.62
N LEU A 533 -20.81 -10.31 32.02
CA LEU A 533 -19.75 -9.31 32.12
C LEU A 533 -20.21 -8.07 32.90
N ASN A 534 -19.25 -7.43 33.58
CA ASN A 534 -19.41 -6.11 34.17
C ASN A 534 -19.17 -5.01 33.12
N SER A 535 -20.23 -4.29 32.74
CA SER A 535 -20.13 -3.23 31.74
C SER A 535 -19.20 -2.09 32.14
N ASN A 536 -19.05 -1.81 33.44
CA ASN A 536 -18.21 -0.72 33.94
C ASN A 536 -16.70 -1.02 33.81
N LEU A 537 -16.35 -2.29 33.69
CA LEU A 537 -14.96 -2.72 33.55
C LEU A 537 -14.62 -3.10 32.11
N LEU A 538 -15.58 -3.12 31.17
CA LEU A 538 -15.31 -3.45 29.77
C LEU A 538 -14.55 -2.34 29.06
N SER A 539 -13.68 -2.73 28.13
CA SER A 539 -12.91 -1.82 27.29
C SER A 539 -12.44 -2.55 26.03
N ASP A 540 -11.98 -1.79 25.03
CA ASP A 540 -11.32 -2.31 23.83
C ASP A 540 -9.96 -2.96 24.10
N LYS A 541 -9.45 -2.86 25.32
CA LYS A 541 -8.20 -3.49 25.76
C LYS A 541 -8.38 -4.89 26.31
N HIS A 542 -9.60 -5.43 26.32
CA HIS A 542 -9.87 -6.79 26.79
C HIS A 542 -9.94 -7.76 25.62
N LEU A 543 -9.16 -8.85 25.69
CA LEU A 543 -9.22 -9.97 24.75
C LEU A 543 -9.69 -11.22 25.47
N ILE A 544 -10.39 -12.07 24.74
CA ILE A 544 -10.58 -13.47 25.09
C ILE A 544 -9.76 -14.33 24.14
N ARG A 545 -8.94 -15.21 24.72
CA ARG A 545 -8.18 -16.23 24.03
C ARG A 545 -8.92 -17.54 24.13
N PHE A 546 -9.03 -18.24 23.01
CA PHE A 546 -9.55 -19.60 22.98
C PHE A 546 -8.42 -20.56 22.63
N TYR A 547 -8.25 -21.59 23.45
CA TYR A 547 -7.24 -22.62 23.27
C TYR A 547 -7.83 -23.84 22.60
N ARG A 548 -7.10 -24.33 21.60
CA ARG A 548 -7.31 -25.62 20.93
C ARG A 548 -6.13 -26.55 21.26
N ASP A 549 -6.13 -27.75 20.71
CA ASP A 549 -5.13 -28.77 21.02
C ASP A 549 -3.68 -28.30 20.76
N ASP A 550 -3.41 -27.63 19.63
CA ASP A 550 -2.05 -27.25 19.21
C ASP A 550 -1.82 -25.72 19.09
N TYR A 551 -2.85 -24.89 19.26
CA TYR A 551 -2.75 -23.44 19.09
C TYR A 551 -3.85 -22.68 19.83
N TYR A 552 -3.79 -21.36 19.79
CA TYR A 552 -4.80 -20.47 20.33
C TYR A 552 -5.17 -19.39 19.32
N PHE A 553 -6.29 -18.72 19.56
CA PHE A 553 -6.68 -17.53 18.82
C PHE A 553 -7.30 -16.49 19.75
N ASP A 554 -7.16 -15.21 19.41
CA ASP A 554 -7.57 -14.08 20.24
C ASP A 554 -8.69 -13.29 19.57
N LEU A 555 -9.70 -12.90 20.34
CA LEU A 555 -10.78 -12.02 19.93
C LEU A 555 -10.95 -10.90 20.95
N PRO A 556 -11.43 -9.71 20.55
CA PRO A 556 -11.85 -8.73 21.54
C PRO A 556 -12.97 -9.32 22.40
N LEU A 557 -12.89 -9.11 23.71
CA LEU A 557 -13.95 -9.50 24.62
C LEU A 557 -15.23 -8.76 24.21
N ALA A 558 -16.34 -9.49 24.18
CA ALA A 558 -17.61 -9.02 23.64
C ALA A 558 -17.54 -8.47 22.21
N TYR A 559 -16.65 -8.97 21.33
CA TYR A 559 -16.51 -8.52 19.93
C TYR A 559 -16.26 -7.01 19.76
N SER A 560 -15.69 -6.36 20.78
CA SER A 560 -15.55 -4.89 20.86
C SER A 560 -16.90 -4.15 20.86
N LEU A 561 -18.01 -4.79 21.23
CA LEU A 561 -19.36 -4.23 21.19
C LEU A 561 -19.60 -3.08 22.19
N PHE A 562 -18.63 -2.70 23.02
CA PHE A 562 -18.83 -1.70 24.06
C PHE A 562 -17.64 -0.74 24.14
N SER A 563 -17.88 0.50 23.73
CA SER A 563 -17.34 1.63 24.47
C SER A 563 -18.53 2.34 25.11
N ALA A 564 -18.45 2.54 26.42
CA ALA A 564 -19.55 2.97 27.28
C ALA A 564 -20.50 4.01 26.64
N GLU A 565 -21.65 3.56 26.14
CA GLU A 565 -22.86 4.40 26.09
C GLU A 565 -23.52 4.43 27.46
N SER A 566 -24.19 5.55 27.78
CA SER A 566 -24.91 5.75 29.05
C SER A 566 -25.94 4.66 29.37
N ASP A 567 -26.42 3.95 28.35
CA ASP A 567 -27.57 3.06 28.45
C ASP A 567 -27.19 1.64 28.89
N VAL A 568 -25.90 1.30 28.95
CA VAL A 568 -25.38 0.00 29.43
C VAL A 568 -24.47 0.13 30.64
N ILE A 569 -24.12 1.36 31.05
CA ILE A 569 -23.42 1.62 32.32
C ILE A 569 -24.26 1.07 33.48
N ASP A 570 -23.58 0.48 34.45
CA ASP A 570 -24.21 -0.15 35.62
C ASP A 570 -25.15 -1.34 35.30
N LYS A 571 -24.88 -2.11 34.23
CA LYS A 571 -25.64 -3.32 33.87
C LYS A 571 -24.76 -4.56 33.74
N THR A 572 -25.37 -5.72 33.94
CA THR A 572 -24.78 -7.01 33.55
C THR A 572 -25.07 -7.26 32.07
N ILE A 573 -24.04 -7.67 31.33
CA ILE A 573 -24.15 -7.99 29.91
C ILE A 573 -23.91 -9.48 29.74
N MET A 574 -24.78 -10.18 29.00
CA MET A 574 -24.54 -11.56 28.61
C MET A 574 -24.05 -11.62 27.15
N VAL A 575 -22.91 -12.28 26.95
CA VAL A 575 -22.27 -12.48 25.64
C VAL A 575 -22.21 -13.97 25.33
N LYS A 576 -22.59 -14.36 24.11
CA LYS A 576 -22.49 -15.75 23.64
C LYS A 576 -21.42 -15.90 22.56
N TYR A 577 -20.49 -16.83 22.76
CA TYR A 577 -19.49 -17.24 21.79
C TYR A 577 -19.83 -18.61 21.22
N TYR A 578 -19.95 -18.68 19.90
CA TYR A 578 -20.21 -19.93 19.16
C TYR A 578 -18.88 -20.51 18.74
N LEU A 579 -18.47 -21.59 19.41
CA LEU A 579 -17.14 -22.15 19.30
C LEU A 579 -17.14 -23.40 18.43
N SER A 580 -16.03 -23.65 17.75
CA SER A 580 -15.80 -24.96 17.14
C SER A 580 -15.52 -25.99 18.23
N SER A 581 -15.89 -27.25 17.98
CA SER A 581 -15.81 -28.36 18.96
C SER A 581 -14.40 -28.71 19.44
N ASP A 582 -13.38 -28.17 18.78
CA ASP A 582 -11.97 -28.34 19.13
C ASP A 582 -11.46 -27.29 20.12
N VAL A 583 -12.27 -26.29 20.50
CA VAL A 583 -11.92 -25.34 21.56
C VAL A 583 -12.11 -26.02 22.93
N LYS A 584 -11.06 -26.02 23.76
CA LYS A 584 -11.01 -26.74 25.05
C LYS A 584 -11.13 -25.85 26.27
N SER A 585 -10.68 -24.61 26.14
CA SER A 585 -10.63 -23.67 27.25
C SER A 585 -10.49 -22.25 26.73
N TYR A 586 -10.72 -21.29 27.60
CA TYR A 586 -10.51 -19.88 27.30
C TYR A 586 -9.76 -19.16 28.42
N GLN A 587 -9.21 -17.99 28.12
CA GLN A 587 -8.55 -17.11 29.07
C GLN A 587 -8.80 -15.66 28.68
N VAL A 588 -8.84 -14.74 29.65
CA VAL A 588 -9.11 -13.31 29.38
C VAL A 588 -7.90 -12.48 29.74
N PHE A 589 -7.53 -11.56 28.84
CA PHE A 589 -6.34 -10.74 28.95
C PHE A 589 -6.68 -9.25 28.80
N THR A 590 -5.88 -8.40 29.45
CA THR A 590 -5.66 -7.03 28.96
C THR A 590 -4.50 -7.05 27.97
N TRP A 591 -4.58 -6.20 26.94
CA TRP A 591 -3.51 -6.07 25.95
C TRP A 591 -2.98 -4.64 25.80
N GLN A 592 -1.72 -4.56 25.41
CA GLN A 592 -1.07 -3.37 24.87
C GLN A 592 -0.25 -3.82 23.65
N ALA A 593 -0.22 -3.03 22.58
CA ALA A 593 0.65 -3.35 21.45
C ALA A 593 1.31 -2.14 20.83
N GLU A 594 2.43 -2.40 20.18
CA GLU A 594 3.17 -1.45 19.36
C GLU A 594 3.25 -1.97 17.93
N ASN A 595 3.03 -1.08 16.96
CA ASN A 595 3.16 -1.47 15.55
C ASN A 595 4.63 -1.60 15.17
N ILE A 596 4.94 -2.68 14.45
CA ILE A 596 6.24 -2.99 13.89
C ILE A 596 6.10 -3.21 12.39
N LEU A 597 7.18 -2.96 11.64
CA LEU A 597 7.24 -3.27 10.21
C LEU A 597 7.62 -4.75 10.04
N GLY A 598 6.77 -5.49 9.34
CA GLY A 598 7.03 -6.85 8.89
C GLY A 598 8.05 -6.91 7.74
N LEU A 599 8.40 -8.14 7.35
CA LEU A 599 9.50 -8.45 6.42
C LEU A 599 9.31 -7.90 4.99
N VAL A 600 8.08 -7.53 4.61
CA VAL A 600 7.73 -6.97 3.29
C VAL A 600 7.09 -5.56 3.43
N GLY A 601 7.31 -4.90 4.56
CA GLY A 601 6.67 -3.61 4.86
C GLY A 601 5.18 -3.72 5.23
N GLU A 602 4.69 -4.94 5.49
CA GLU A 602 3.38 -5.18 6.09
C GLU A 602 3.34 -4.64 7.52
N ALA A 603 2.21 -4.09 7.93
CA ALA A 603 2.01 -3.72 9.33
C ALA A 603 1.80 -4.99 10.17
N LEU A 604 2.57 -5.11 11.25
CA LEU A 604 2.40 -6.12 12.28
C LEU A 604 2.31 -5.40 13.64
N SER A 605 1.86 -6.13 14.66
CA SER A 605 1.80 -5.61 16.03
C SER A 605 2.43 -6.58 17.01
N ASP A 606 3.27 -6.04 17.89
CA ASP A 606 3.87 -6.79 19.00
C ASP A 606 2.99 -6.62 20.25
N PHE A 607 2.33 -7.71 20.68
CA PHE A 607 1.37 -7.69 21.78
C PHE A 607 2.01 -8.05 23.11
N LYS A 608 1.76 -7.23 24.13
CA LYS A 608 1.98 -7.54 25.54
C LYS A 608 0.63 -7.84 26.18
N LEU A 609 0.49 -9.07 26.68
CA LEU A 609 -0.73 -9.56 27.32
C LEU A 609 -0.52 -9.69 28.82
N GLN A 610 -1.53 -9.29 29.59
CA GLN A 610 -1.59 -9.53 31.02
C GLN A 610 -2.90 -10.27 31.34
N SER A 611 -2.77 -11.45 31.96
CA SER A 611 -3.92 -12.28 32.34
C SER A 611 -4.79 -11.52 33.36
N ILE A 612 -6.09 -11.49 33.10
CA ILE A 612 -7.11 -11.00 34.04
C ILE A 612 -7.80 -12.20 34.69
N ILE A 613 -8.06 -13.25 33.90
CA ILE A 613 -8.70 -14.48 34.32
C ILE A 613 -7.83 -15.62 33.83
N ASP A 614 -7.55 -16.59 34.68
CA ASP A 614 -6.75 -17.76 34.33
C ASP A 614 -7.53 -18.73 33.42
N GLN A 615 -6.80 -19.64 32.77
CA GLN A 615 -7.35 -20.58 31.80
C GLN A 615 -8.48 -21.42 32.41
N THR A 616 -9.69 -21.30 31.83
CA THR A 616 -10.91 -21.99 32.26
C THR A 616 -11.30 -23.05 31.24
N SER A 617 -11.45 -24.30 31.67
CA SER A 617 -11.88 -25.42 30.82
C SER A 617 -13.36 -25.31 30.44
N LEU A 618 -13.68 -25.63 29.18
CA LEU A 618 -15.03 -25.67 28.64
C LEU A 618 -15.63 -27.07 28.74
#